data_AF-A0AAV7ZJX5-F1
#
_entry.id   AF-A0AAV7ZJX5-F1
#
_cell.length_a   1.000
_cell.length_b   1.000
_cell.length_c   1.000
_cell.angle_alpha   90.00
_cell.angle_beta   90.00
_cell.angle_gamma   90.00
#
_symmetry.space_group_name_H-M   'P 1'
#
loop_
_entity.id
_entity.type
_entity.pdbx_description
1 polymer ?
#
loop_
_entity_poly.entity_id
_entity_poly.type
_entity_poly.pdbx_seq_one_letter_code
_entity_poly.pdbx_strand_id
1 'polypeptide(L)'
;MNKNTNEFTPLDDNPFFQRLKKKFKSLYKKANDECYTICVPDVSCLIGAKINRSLIELHILRESPYFSGEFITLAKDTKSVLLKPSVIELKRGFDKRRKINILSREQFYNNKYEPFEILILDSQLGVENPKVALSKRKKEKLQMITNLRDEALNRLPPNITKPEAINNYFRGFQHSKGMWVKIVEKVKKFERSYMLAKGYEEEARERVEALSEYSIKRVILQNEIFKSFPEESYIGKSLREMVKIYISVQLDYWGKIIGFYTEEDRLCTQQFQKLSTMPIEESGIEKKFITDFSKAISCFKKMHKAKSPQEKLNLLDETLTLINNLVGEKVGNSDSIATDDLIPIMSFVVIRAGLKNPITTIQYLTNFSLCDYQTSKMGFEITLLDSIVNSLIANGQLYKIWKDENDSKSEKKKKKKKKNNENESSKKDQISNSTIQPLQNFDLYIPSLKIKKSKNVIIMDEEDDPKKTEFLDKIISSGSKSGNLSDLFN
;
A
#
# COMPACT_ATOMS: atom_id res chain seq x y z
N MET A 1 -15.37 -20.04 -34.28
CA MET A 1 -15.44 -21.38 -33.65
C MET A 1 -14.35 -21.47 -32.60
N ASN A 2 -14.63 -21.15 -31.33
CA ASN A 2 -13.70 -21.41 -30.23
C ASN A 2 -14.20 -22.63 -29.46
N LYS A 3 -13.40 -23.70 -29.50
CA LYS A 3 -13.60 -24.88 -28.65
C LYS A 3 -13.36 -24.44 -27.20
N ASN A 4 -14.43 -24.34 -26.42
CA ASN A 4 -14.35 -24.30 -24.96
C ASN A 4 -13.79 -25.65 -24.49
N THR A 5 -12.51 -25.70 -24.17
CA THR A 5 -11.98 -26.72 -23.27
C THR A 5 -12.52 -26.42 -21.88
N ASN A 6 -13.64 -27.05 -21.52
CA ASN A 6 -14.18 -27.02 -20.17
C ASN A 6 -13.18 -27.76 -19.25
N GLU A 7 -12.27 -27.02 -18.61
CA GLU A 7 -11.60 -27.50 -17.41
C GLU A 7 -12.67 -27.68 -16.32
N PHE A 8 -12.99 -28.93 -16.00
CA PHE A 8 -13.89 -29.23 -14.88
C PHE A 8 -13.18 -28.89 -13.57
N THR A 9 -13.88 -28.20 -12.66
CA THR A 9 -13.34 -27.99 -11.30
C THR A 9 -13.20 -29.34 -10.60
N PRO A 10 -12.05 -29.68 -10.00
CA PRO A 10 -11.89 -30.90 -9.22
C PRO A 10 -13.01 -31.05 -8.19
N LEU A 11 -13.53 -32.27 -7.99
CA LEU A 11 -14.66 -32.52 -7.09
C LEU A 11 -14.37 -32.02 -5.66
N ASP A 12 -13.15 -32.19 -5.17
CA ASP A 12 -12.74 -31.70 -3.85
C ASP A 12 -12.74 -30.17 -3.75
N ASP A 13 -12.66 -29.42 -4.85
CA ASP A 13 -12.75 -27.95 -4.83
C ASP A 13 -14.20 -27.45 -4.98
N ASN A 14 -15.16 -28.35 -5.23
CA ASN A 14 -16.55 -27.96 -5.41
C ASN A 14 -17.17 -27.50 -4.06
N PRO A 15 -17.70 -26.25 -3.97
CA PRO A 15 -18.22 -25.69 -2.73
C PRO A 15 -19.47 -26.43 -2.20
N PHE A 16 -20.25 -27.08 -3.08
CA PHE A 16 -21.36 -27.94 -2.68
C PHE A 16 -20.85 -29.21 -2.00
N PHE A 17 -19.91 -29.90 -2.64
CA PHE A 17 -19.34 -31.13 -2.10
C PHE A 17 -18.56 -30.90 -0.80
N GLN A 18 -17.74 -29.85 -0.75
CA GLN A 18 -17.04 -29.42 0.47
C GLN A 18 -18.01 -29.12 1.61
N ARG A 19 -19.15 -28.49 1.32
CA ARG A 19 -20.15 -28.18 2.35
C ARG A 19 -20.92 -29.41 2.81
N LEU A 20 -21.18 -30.37 1.92
CA LEU A 20 -21.68 -31.70 2.26
C LEU A 20 -20.72 -32.40 3.24
N LYS A 21 -19.44 -32.52 2.89
CA LYS A 21 -18.39 -33.17 3.73
C LYS A 21 -18.15 -32.45 5.07
N LYS A 22 -18.15 -31.11 5.09
CA LYS A 22 -17.77 -30.33 6.30
C LYS A 22 -18.96 -30.01 7.22
N LYS A 23 -20.07 -29.52 6.67
CA LYS A 23 -21.20 -28.99 7.45
C LYS A 23 -22.36 -29.97 7.58
N PHE A 24 -22.57 -30.83 6.58
CA PHE A 24 -23.64 -31.82 6.58
C PHE A 24 -23.10 -33.25 6.71
N LYS A 25 -22.11 -33.44 7.61
CA LYS A 25 -21.41 -34.70 7.86
C LYS A 25 -22.34 -35.88 8.08
N SER A 26 -23.45 -35.68 8.78
CA SER A 26 -24.44 -36.75 9.04
C SER A 26 -25.13 -37.23 7.76
N LEU A 27 -25.44 -36.32 6.82
CA LEU A 27 -26.01 -36.67 5.53
C LEU A 27 -24.96 -37.33 4.61
N TYR A 28 -23.73 -36.83 4.61
CA TYR A 28 -22.63 -37.46 3.86
C TYR A 28 -22.35 -38.86 4.38
N LYS A 29 -22.24 -39.05 5.70
CA LYS A 29 -22.06 -40.35 6.33
C LYS A 29 -23.20 -41.30 5.97
N LYS A 30 -24.45 -40.85 6.05
CA LYS A 30 -25.61 -41.65 5.64
C LYS A 30 -25.53 -42.06 4.16
N ALA A 31 -25.20 -41.12 3.27
CA ALA A 31 -25.06 -41.43 1.85
C ALA A 31 -23.95 -42.46 1.59
N ASN A 32 -22.84 -42.36 2.33
CA ASN A 32 -21.72 -43.30 2.25
C ASN A 32 -22.07 -44.69 2.81
N ASP A 33 -22.66 -44.76 4.00
CA ASP A 33 -23.00 -46.01 4.69
C ASP A 33 -24.06 -46.83 3.93
N GLU A 34 -24.93 -46.15 3.17
CA GLU A 34 -26.04 -46.74 2.40
C GLU A 34 -25.80 -46.74 0.87
N CYS A 35 -24.60 -46.39 0.42
CA CYS A 35 -24.22 -46.31 -1.01
C CYS A 35 -25.17 -45.49 -1.90
N TYR A 36 -25.66 -44.35 -1.40
CA TYR A 36 -26.51 -43.45 -2.17
C TYR A 36 -25.73 -42.69 -3.24
N THR A 37 -26.40 -42.40 -4.36
CA THR A 37 -25.84 -41.59 -5.43
C THR A 37 -25.87 -40.10 -5.06
N ILE A 38 -24.72 -39.42 -5.12
CA ILE A 38 -24.61 -38.01 -4.77
C ILE A 38 -24.54 -37.18 -6.05
N CYS A 39 -25.50 -36.28 -6.24
CA CYS A 39 -25.53 -35.35 -7.37
C CYS A 39 -24.88 -34.02 -6.98
N VAL A 40 -23.74 -33.69 -7.56
CA VAL A 40 -22.99 -32.45 -7.28
C VAL A 40 -23.19 -31.47 -8.43
N PRO A 41 -23.89 -30.33 -8.23
CA PRO A 41 -23.98 -29.31 -9.26
C PRO A 41 -22.61 -28.70 -9.55
N ASP A 42 -22.34 -28.43 -10.82
CA ASP A 42 -21.15 -27.70 -11.23
C ASP A 42 -21.08 -26.30 -10.60
N VAL A 43 -19.86 -25.82 -10.35
CA VAL A 43 -19.59 -24.54 -9.67
C VAL A 43 -20.24 -23.37 -10.40
N SER A 44 -20.28 -23.41 -11.74
CA SER A 44 -20.92 -22.37 -12.55
C SER A 44 -22.41 -22.18 -12.23
N CYS A 45 -23.07 -23.23 -11.73
CA CYS A 45 -24.49 -23.23 -11.39
C CYS A 45 -24.78 -22.90 -9.92
N LEU A 46 -23.74 -22.78 -9.08
CA LEU A 46 -23.87 -22.51 -7.64
C LEU A 46 -23.76 -21.01 -7.28
N ILE A 47 -23.47 -20.14 -8.26
CA ILE A 47 -23.28 -18.70 -8.03
C ILE A 47 -24.56 -18.06 -7.44
N GLY A 48 -24.46 -17.59 -6.19
CA GLY A 48 -25.57 -16.96 -5.47
C GLY A 48 -26.60 -17.93 -4.90
N ALA A 49 -26.39 -19.25 -5.02
CA ALA A 49 -27.26 -20.26 -4.42
C ALA A 49 -26.92 -20.43 -2.93
N LYS A 50 -27.95 -20.42 -2.07
CA LYS A 50 -27.79 -20.71 -0.64
C LYS A 50 -27.75 -22.23 -0.46
N ILE A 51 -26.55 -22.79 -0.31
CA ILE A 51 -26.36 -24.22 -0.04
C ILE A 51 -26.83 -24.54 1.38
N ASN A 52 -28.10 -24.92 1.47
CA ASN A 52 -28.82 -25.25 2.71
C ASN A 52 -29.14 -26.76 2.75
N ARG A 53 -29.69 -27.23 3.87
CA ARG A 53 -30.00 -28.64 4.08
C ARG A 53 -30.99 -29.20 3.04
N SER A 54 -32.03 -28.43 2.71
CA SER A 54 -33.04 -28.82 1.72
C SER A 54 -32.43 -29.02 0.33
N LEU A 55 -31.51 -28.14 -0.09
CA LEU A 55 -30.80 -28.30 -1.35
C LEU A 55 -29.92 -29.55 -1.35
N ILE A 56 -29.22 -29.82 -0.25
CA ILE A 56 -28.36 -31.00 -0.11
C ILE A 56 -29.19 -32.29 -0.17
N GLU A 57 -30.27 -32.37 0.59
CA GLU A 57 -31.17 -33.51 0.62
C GLU A 57 -31.82 -33.79 -0.75
N LEU A 58 -32.11 -32.73 -1.52
CA LEU A 58 -32.62 -32.84 -2.89
C LEU A 58 -31.62 -33.50 -3.86
N HIS A 59 -30.33 -33.45 -3.54
CA HIS A 59 -29.23 -33.90 -4.39
C HIS A 59 -28.60 -35.21 -3.93
N ILE A 60 -29.18 -35.88 -2.94
CA ILE A 60 -28.80 -37.24 -2.55
C ILE A 60 -29.92 -38.16 -2.99
N LEU A 61 -29.58 -39.14 -3.82
CA LEU A 61 -30.52 -40.05 -4.46
C LEU A 61 -30.36 -41.45 -3.88
N ARG A 62 -31.49 -42.05 -3.48
CA ARG A 62 -31.58 -43.48 -3.16
C ARG A 62 -32.46 -44.17 -4.19
N GLU A 63 -32.23 -45.45 -4.43
CA GLU A 63 -33.07 -46.24 -5.32
C GLU A 63 -34.53 -46.25 -4.85
N SER A 64 -35.45 -46.17 -5.82
CA SER A 64 -36.87 -46.29 -5.54
C SER A 64 -37.21 -47.74 -5.18
N PRO A 65 -37.88 -48.01 -4.04
CA PRO A 65 -38.30 -49.36 -3.70
C PRO A 65 -39.45 -49.87 -4.58
N TYR A 66 -40.06 -49.00 -5.40
CA TYR A 66 -41.25 -49.31 -6.20
C TYR A 66 -40.98 -49.41 -7.71
N PHE A 67 -39.94 -48.73 -8.21
CA PHE A 67 -39.70 -48.59 -9.65
C PHE A 67 -38.22 -48.78 -9.97
N SER A 68 -37.89 -49.87 -10.66
CA SER A 68 -36.52 -50.15 -11.10
C SER A 68 -36.00 -49.03 -12.03
N GLY A 69 -34.79 -48.54 -11.74
CA GLY A 69 -34.14 -47.45 -12.48
C GLY A 69 -34.60 -46.04 -12.09
N GLU A 70 -35.65 -45.90 -11.26
CA GLU A 70 -36.01 -44.61 -10.67
C GLU A 70 -35.34 -44.43 -9.31
N PHE A 71 -35.03 -43.17 -9.00
CA PHE A 71 -34.42 -42.76 -7.75
C PHE A 71 -35.31 -41.73 -7.07
N ILE A 72 -35.26 -41.70 -5.75
CA ILE A 72 -35.94 -40.70 -4.93
C ILE A 72 -34.94 -39.88 -4.13
N THR A 73 -35.23 -38.58 -3.98
CA THR A 73 -34.40 -37.65 -3.22
C THR A 73 -34.60 -37.86 -1.72
N LEU A 74 -33.65 -37.41 -0.90
CA LEU A 74 -33.78 -37.39 0.57
C LEU A 74 -34.54 -36.18 1.10
N ALA A 75 -35.09 -35.33 0.21
CA ALA A 75 -35.85 -34.15 0.61
C ALA A 75 -37.17 -34.54 1.31
N LYS A 76 -37.68 -33.66 2.18
CA LYS A 76 -38.92 -33.89 2.94
C LYS A 76 -40.14 -34.23 2.05
N ASP A 77 -40.21 -33.64 0.87
CA ASP A 77 -41.29 -33.80 -0.11
C ASP A 77 -41.03 -34.94 -1.11
N THR A 78 -40.01 -35.78 -0.88
CA THR A 78 -39.60 -36.96 -1.67
C THR A 78 -39.89 -36.83 -3.17
N LYS A 79 -38.93 -36.30 -3.92
CA LYS A 79 -39.06 -36.13 -5.37
C LYS A 79 -38.44 -37.33 -6.09
N SER A 80 -38.97 -37.68 -7.25
CA SER A 80 -38.48 -38.80 -8.06
C SER A 80 -37.75 -38.33 -9.31
N VAL A 81 -36.70 -39.04 -9.68
CA VAL A 81 -35.91 -38.82 -10.90
C VAL A 81 -35.64 -40.16 -11.58
N LEU A 82 -35.51 -40.14 -12.90
CA LEU A 82 -35.05 -41.30 -13.67
C LEU A 82 -33.59 -41.07 -14.05
N LEU A 83 -32.70 -41.95 -13.58
CA LEU A 83 -31.27 -41.86 -13.83
C LEU A 83 -30.91 -42.64 -15.10
N LYS A 84 -30.37 -41.94 -16.10
CA LYS A 84 -29.86 -42.51 -17.36
C LYS A 84 -28.35 -42.28 -17.48
N PRO A 85 -27.62 -42.96 -18.40
CA PRO A 85 -26.17 -42.86 -18.53
C PRO A 85 -25.63 -41.42 -18.59
N SER A 86 -26.25 -40.54 -19.37
CA SER A 86 -25.79 -39.16 -19.60
C SER A 86 -26.72 -38.07 -19.04
N VAL A 87 -27.86 -38.45 -18.45
CA VAL A 87 -28.92 -37.49 -18.13
C VAL A 87 -29.77 -37.94 -16.95
N ILE A 88 -30.22 -36.99 -16.14
CA ILE A 88 -31.23 -37.19 -15.09
C ILE A 88 -32.54 -36.57 -15.59
N GLU A 89 -33.61 -37.36 -15.65
CA GLU A 89 -34.95 -36.85 -15.97
C GLU A 89 -35.74 -36.63 -14.67
N LEU A 90 -36.12 -35.38 -14.39
CA LEU A 90 -36.97 -35.04 -13.25
C LEU A 90 -38.39 -35.58 -13.47
N LYS A 91 -38.92 -36.31 -12.48
CA LYS A 91 -40.26 -36.92 -12.48
C LYS A 91 -41.15 -36.23 -11.45
N ARG A 92 -41.80 -37.00 -10.55
CA ARG A 92 -42.82 -36.50 -9.62
C ARG A 92 -42.20 -35.62 -8.53
N GLY A 93 -42.93 -34.58 -8.11
CA GLY A 93 -42.51 -33.64 -7.06
C GLY A 93 -41.70 -32.43 -7.56
N PHE A 94 -41.29 -32.41 -8.82
CA PHE A 94 -40.67 -31.24 -9.46
C PHE A 94 -41.72 -30.42 -10.22
N ASP A 95 -41.62 -29.09 -10.17
CA ASP A 95 -42.60 -28.18 -10.79
C ASP A 95 -42.68 -28.36 -12.32
N LYS A 96 -41.58 -28.80 -12.95
CA LYS A 96 -41.48 -29.09 -14.39
C LYS A 96 -40.66 -30.34 -14.64
N ARG A 97 -41.10 -31.17 -15.59
CA ARG A 97 -40.30 -32.28 -16.12
C ARG A 97 -39.14 -31.71 -16.93
N ARG A 98 -37.90 -31.96 -16.51
CA ARG A 98 -36.68 -31.47 -17.16
C ARG A 98 -35.62 -32.55 -17.21
N LYS A 99 -34.75 -32.45 -18.21
CA LYS A 99 -33.52 -33.24 -18.34
C LYS A 99 -32.31 -32.42 -17.88
N ILE A 100 -31.46 -32.99 -17.03
CA ILE A 100 -30.21 -32.40 -16.53
C ILE A 100 -29.05 -33.27 -17.00
N ASN A 101 -28.03 -32.69 -17.61
CA ASN A 101 -26.93 -33.47 -18.14
C ASN A 101 -25.96 -33.86 -17.03
N ILE A 102 -25.48 -35.10 -17.09
CA ILE A 102 -24.38 -35.59 -16.27
C ILE A 102 -23.10 -35.25 -17.01
N LEU A 103 -22.30 -34.36 -16.42
CA LEU A 103 -21.02 -33.90 -16.96
C LEU A 103 -19.91 -34.92 -16.73
N SER A 104 -19.92 -35.54 -15.56
CA SER A 104 -18.94 -36.57 -15.16
C SER A 104 -19.54 -37.53 -14.13
N ARG A 105 -18.98 -38.73 -14.07
CA ARG A 105 -19.29 -39.77 -13.07
C ARG A 105 -18.00 -40.17 -12.39
N GLU A 106 -18.00 -40.12 -11.07
CA GLU A 106 -16.87 -40.56 -10.26
C GLU A 106 -17.31 -41.70 -9.34
N GLN A 107 -16.54 -42.78 -9.33
CA GLN A 107 -16.80 -43.94 -8.49
C GLN A 107 -16.02 -43.83 -7.19
N PHE A 108 -16.73 -43.96 -6.07
CA PHE A 108 -16.20 -43.94 -4.72
C PHE A 108 -16.49 -45.26 -4.01
N TYR A 109 -15.82 -45.50 -2.88
CA TYR A 109 -16.02 -46.67 -2.05
C TYR A 109 -16.33 -46.24 -0.63
N ASN A 110 -17.31 -46.88 -0.01
CA ASN A 110 -17.60 -46.67 1.39
C ASN A 110 -16.60 -47.41 2.30
N ASN A 111 -16.78 -47.33 3.62
CA ASN A 111 -15.87 -47.98 4.58
C ASN A 111 -15.91 -49.52 4.52
N LYS A 112 -16.91 -50.09 3.86
CA LYS A 112 -17.07 -51.53 3.61
C LYS A 112 -16.56 -51.94 2.23
N TYR A 113 -15.90 -51.04 1.50
CA TYR A 113 -15.47 -51.22 0.11
C TYR A 113 -16.62 -51.46 -0.89
N GLU A 114 -17.84 -51.04 -0.55
CA GLU A 114 -18.97 -51.07 -1.47
C GLU A 114 -18.94 -49.82 -2.35
N PRO A 115 -19.08 -49.97 -3.69
CA PRO A 115 -19.00 -48.83 -4.60
C PRO A 115 -20.26 -47.96 -4.52
N PHE A 116 -20.09 -46.64 -4.64
CA PHE A 116 -21.17 -45.69 -4.85
C PHE A 116 -20.74 -44.59 -5.82
N GLU A 117 -21.71 -43.96 -6.48
CA GLU A 117 -21.44 -42.96 -7.53
C GLU A 117 -21.63 -41.52 -7.03
N ILE A 118 -20.74 -40.64 -7.49
CA ILE A 118 -20.90 -39.19 -7.44
C ILE A 118 -21.06 -38.68 -8.87
N LEU A 119 -22.17 -37.98 -9.13
CA LEU A 119 -22.53 -37.46 -10.44
C LEU A 119 -22.34 -35.94 -10.46
N ILE A 120 -21.51 -35.42 -11.37
CA ILE A 120 -21.36 -33.97 -11.56
C ILE A 120 -22.40 -33.50 -12.57
N LEU A 121 -23.21 -32.51 -12.22
CA LEU A 121 -24.37 -32.06 -13.01
C LEU A 121 -24.16 -30.68 -13.62
N ASP A 122 -24.71 -30.47 -14.82
CA ASP A 122 -24.75 -29.16 -15.49
C ASP A 122 -25.81 -28.19 -14.92
N SER A 123 -26.55 -28.62 -13.90
CA SER A 123 -27.60 -27.83 -13.27
C SER A 123 -28.01 -28.39 -11.90
N GLN A 124 -28.64 -27.55 -11.07
CA GLN A 124 -29.25 -27.99 -9.81
C GLN A 124 -30.60 -28.68 -10.05
N LEU A 125 -30.92 -29.71 -9.26
CA LEU A 125 -32.19 -30.46 -9.37
C LEU A 125 -33.44 -29.62 -9.03
N GLY A 126 -33.30 -28.42 -8.43
CA GLY A 126 -34.43 -27.64 -7.88
C GLY A 126 -34.63 -26.21 -8.41
N VAL A 127 -33.95 -25.78 -9.48
CA VAL A 127 -34.04 -24.39 -9.99
C VAL A 127 -34.70 -24.32 -11.37
N GLU A 128 -35.69 -23.43 -11.52
CA GLU A 128 -36.26 -23.07 -12.82
C GLU A 128 -35.20 -22.35 -13.69
N ASN A 129 -34.91 -22.94 -14.86
CA ASN A 129 -34.08 -22.40 -15.93
C ASN A 129 -32.79 -21.64 -15.49
N PRO A 130 -31.67 -22.34 -15.25
CA PRO A 130 -30.42 -21.72 -14.81
C PRO A 130 -29.93 -20.63 -15.77
N LYS A 131 -30.14 -20.75 -17.09
CA LYS A 131 -29.66 -19.75 -18.07
C LYS A 131 -30.39 -18.41 -17.97
N VAL A 132 -31.67 -18.39 -17.59
CA VAL A 132 -32.46 -17.15 -17.42
C VAL A 132 -32.25 -16.57 -16.02
N ALA A 133 -32.21 -17.42 -14.99
CA ALA A 133 -31.90 -16.98 -13.63
C ALA A 133 -30.45 -16.49 -13.49
N LEU A 134 -29.47 -17.17 -14.09
CA LEU A 134 -28.06 -16.74 -14.11
C LEU A 134 -27.88 -15.45 -14.90
N SER A 135 -28.55 -15.27 -16.06
CA SER A 135 -28.44 -14.02 -16.83
C SER A 135 -29.11 -12.84 -16.14
N LYS A 136 -30.29 -13.04 -15.54
CA LYS A 136 -30.98 -12.01 -14.74
C LYS A 136 -30.17 -11.65 -13.50
N ARG A 137 -29.69 -12.65 -12.75
CA ARG A 137 -28.92 -12.44 -11.50
C ARG A 137 -27.51 -11.91 -11.75
N LYS A 138 -26.88 -12.26 -12.87
CA LYS A 138 -25.60 -11.68 -13.32
C LYS A 138 -25.80 -10.22 -13.75
N LYS A 139 -26.90 -9.89 -14.44
CA LYS A 139 -27.28 -8.51 -14.75
C LYS A 139 -27.57 -7.69 -13.49
N GLU A 140 -28.33 -8.25 -12.54
CA GLU A 140 -28.64 -7.59 -11.26
C GLU A 140 -27.37 -7.39 -10.40
N LYS A 141 -26.48 -8.39 -10.30
CA LYS A 141 -25.19 -8.24 -9.61
C LYS A 141 -24.32 -7.19 -10.29
N LEU A 142 -24.26 -7.18 -11.62
CA LEU A 142 -23.49 -6.18 -12.37
C LEU A 142 -24.05 -4.78 -12.16
N GLN A 143 -25.37 -4.60 -12.23
CA GLN A 143 -26.04 -3.33 -11.96
C GLN A 143 -25.79 -2.85 -10.53
N MET A 144 -25.86 -3.75 -9.55
CA MET A 144 -25.55 -3.44 -8.15
C MET A 144 -24.10 -2.99 -7.99
N ILE A 145 -23.14 -3.68 -8.61
CA ILE A 145 -21.72 -3.29 -8.60
C ILE A 145 -21.52 -1.92 -9.27
N THR A 146 -22.18 -1.67 -10.41
CA THR A 146 -22.12 -0.37 -11.09
C THR A 146 -22.66 0.74 -10.21
N ASN A 147 -23.83 0.56 -9.59
CA ASN A 147 -24.40 1.57 -8.70
C ASN A 147 -23.50 1.85 -7.48
N LEU A 148 -22.92 0.81 -6.87
CA LEU A 148 -21.97 0.95 -5.75
C LEU A 148 -20.65 1.58 -6.18
N ARG A 149 -20.22 1.34 -7.42
CA ARG A 149 -19.05 1.97 -8.03
C ARG A 149 -19.30 3.48 -8.18
N ASP A 150 -20.44 3.87 -8.75
CA ASP A 150 -20.83 5.26 -8.92
C ASP A 150 -20.99 5.98 -7.57
N GLU A 151 -21.55 5.30 -6.57
CA GLU A 151 -21.59 5.80 -5.19
C GLU A 151 -20.18 5.99 -4.60
N ALA A 152 -19.25 5.06 -4.85
CA ALA A 152 -17.87 5.17 -4.39
C ALA A 152 -17.09 6.30 -5.07
N LEU A 153 -17.36 6.55 -6.36
CA LEU A 153 -16.86 7.70 -7.12
C LEU A 153 -17.38 9.01 -6.52
N ASN A 154 -18.69 9.12 -6.32
CA ASN A 154 -19.32 10.33 -5.80
C ASN A 154 -18.93 10.65 -4.36
N ARG A 155 -18.56 9.61 -3.58
CA ARG A 155 -18.09 9.76 -2.19
C ARG A 155 -16.59 9.92 -2.06
N LEU A 156 -15.81 9.79 -3.14
CA LEU A 156 -14.36 9.94 -3.07
C LEU A 156 -14.05 11.39 -2.71
N PRO A 157 -13.51 11.68 -1.51
CA PRO A 157 -13.30 13.05 -1.11
C PRO A 157 -12.04 13.59 -1.80
N PRO A 158 -12.05 14.85 -2.25
CA PRO A 158 -10.85 15.48 -2.76
C PRO A 158 -9.83 15.63 -1.62
N ASN A 159 -8.62 15.12 -1.82
CA ASN A 159 -7.47 15.31 -0.93
C ASN A 159 -7.71 14.84 0.53
N ILE A 160 -8.20 13.61 0.76
CA ILE A 160 -8.24 13.11 2.15
C ILE A 160 -6.82 12.93 2.67
N THR A 161 -6.50 13.68 3.73
CA THR A 161 -5.29 13.44 4.52
C THR A 161 -5.58 13.08 5.98
N LYS A 162 -6.85 13.16 6.41
CA LYS A 162 -7.26 12.91 7.80
C LYS A 162 -7.68 11.46 8.02
N PRO A 163 -7.11 10.74 9.00
CA PRO A 163 -7.42 9.33 9.25
C PRO A 163 -8.89 9.10 9.64
N GLU A 164 -9.59 10.05 10.26
CA GLU A 164 -11.02 9.92 10.57
C GLU A 164 -11.88 9.89 9.30
N ALA A 165 -11.55 10.73 8.33
CA ALA A 165 -12.25 10.78 7.05
C ALA A 165 -12.02 9.48 6.25
N ILE A 166 -10.79 8.94 6.28
CA ILE A 166 -10.44 7.66 5.66
C ILE A 166 -11.22 6.50 6.33
N ASN A 167 -11.25 6.50 7.66
CA ASN A 167 -12.05 5.55 8.44
C ASN A 167 -13.52 5.59 8.07
N ASN A 168 -14.09 6.79 7.97
CA ASN A 168 -15.50 6.98 7.61
C ASN A 168 -15.78 6.53 6.18
N TYR A 169 -14.87 6.82 5.24
CA TYR A 169 -14.97 6.38 3.86
C TYR A 169 -15.04 4.85 3.76
N PHE A 170 -14.05 4.13 4.30
CA PHE A 170 -14.03 2.66 4.20
C PHE A 170 -15.07 1.95 5.07
N ARG A 171 -15.56 2.57 6.15
CA ARG A 171 -16.69 2.05 6.94
C ARG A 171 -18.05 2.33 6.30
N GLY A 172 -18.12 3.33 5.41
CA GLY A 172 -19.34 3.74 4.73
C GLY A 172 -19.90 2.68 3.78
N PHE A 173 -19.07 1.77 3.27
CA PHE A 173 -19.55 0.67 2.44
C PHE A 173 -19.73 -0.61 3.28
N GLN A 174 -20.95 -1.14 3.30
CA GLN A 174 -21.29 -2.36 4.05
C GLN A 174 -20.36 -3.53 3.70
N HIS A 175 -19.95 -3.64 2.43
CA HIS A 175 -19.08 -4.71 1.93
C HIS A 175 -17.59 -4.54 2.30
N SER A 176 -17.09 -3.32 2.55
CA SER A 176 -15.70 -3.10 3.00
C SER A 176 -15.57 -2.96 4.51
N LYS A 177 -16.66 -2.62 5.23
CA LYS A 177 -16.63 -2.32 6.67
C LYS A 177 -15.93 -3.40 7.50
N GLY A 178 -16.31 -4.67 7.34
CA GLY A 178 -15.73 -5.76 8.13
C GLY A 178 -14.24 -6.02 7.82
N MET A 179 -13.84 -5.77 6.57
CA MET A 179 -12.46 -5.92 6.13
C MET A 179 -11.58 -4.77 6.65
N TRP A 180 -12.10 -3.55 6.58
CA TRP A 180 -11.43 -2.36 7.11
C TRP A 180 -11.23 -2.45 8.63
N VAL A 181 -12.23 -2.91 9.39
CA VAL A 181 -12.09 -3.12 10.84
C VAL A 181 -10.92 -4.05 11.17
N LYS A 182 -10.76 -5.16 10.43
CA LYS A 182 -9.63 -6.08 10.64
C LYS A 182 -8.27 -5.45 10.32
N ILE A 183 -8.22 -4.54 9.36
CA ILE A 183 -6.98 -3.80 9.04
C ILE A 183 -6.67 -2.82 10.17
N VAL A 184 -7.65 -2.04 10.62
CA VAL A 184 -7.48 -1.13 11.76
C VAL A 184 -6.99 -1.89 13.00
N GLU A 185 -7.54 -3.07 13.29
CA GLU A 185 -7.07 -3.94 14.38
C GLU A 185 -5.63 -4.41 14.17
N LYS A 186 -5.27 -4.84 12.95
CA LYS A 186 -3.92 -5.28 12.63
C LYS A 186 -2.90 -4.15 12.73
N VAL A 187 -3.24 -2.95 12.25
CA VAL A 187 -2.39 -1.75 12.37
C VAL A 187 -2.19 -1.38 13.84
N LYS A 188 -3.25 -1.41 14.67
CA LYS A 188 -3.13 -1.18 16.12
C LYS A 188 -2.30 -2.25 16.84
N LYS A 189 -2.42 -3.52 16.44
CA LYS A 189 -1.59 -4.60 16.99
C LYS A 189 -0.12 -4.36 16.63
N PHE A 190 0.14 -4.02 15.36
CA PHE A 190 1.47 -3.67 14.88
C PHE A 190 2.05 -2.49 15.65
N GLU A 191 1.31 -1.39 15.78
CA GLU A 191 1.70 -0.19 16.54
C GLU A 191 2.19 -0.51 17.97
N ARG A 192 1.50 -1.45 18.66
CA ARG A 192 1.84 -1.87 20.02
C ARG A 192 3.06 -2.78 20.11
N SER A 193 3.25 -3.64 19.10
CA SER A 193 4.36 -4.60 19.07
C SER A 193 5.63 -4.03 18.46
N TYR A 194 5.51 -2.98 17.65
CA TYR A 194 6.58 -2.46 16.84
C TYR A 194 7.44 -1.46 17.62
N MET A 195 8.75 -1.71 17.64
CA MET A 195 9.74 -0.81 18.21
C MET A 195 10.54 -0.17 17.07
N LEU A 196 10.62 1.16 17.09
CA LEU A 196 11.52 1.91 16.20
C LEU A 196 12.81 2.20 16.96
N ALA A 197 13.96 1.96 16.33
CA ALA A 197 15.27 2.28 16.87
C ALA A 197 16.11 3.02 15.81
N LYS A 198 16.97 3.95 16.27
CA LYS A 198 17.92 4.67 15.40
C LYS A 198 18.87 3.66 14.75
N GLY A 199 19.07 3.77 13.44
CA GLY A 199 19.91 2.85 12.66
C GLY A 199 19.20 1.60 12.14
N TYR A 200 17.92 1.40 12.46
CA TYR A 200 17.08 0.30 11.98
C TYR A 200 15.85 0.81 11.22
N GLU A 201 15.96 2.00 10.61
CA GLU A 201 14.88 2.65 9.86
C GLU A 201 14.55 1.91 8.56
N GLU A 202 15.51 1.16 8.00
CA GLU A 202 15.29 0.37 6.79
C GLU A 202 14.41 -0.86 7.08
N GLU A 203 14.70 -1.61 8.15
CA GLU A 203 13.86 -2.72 8.60
C GLU A 203 12.48 -2.22 9.05
N ALA A 204 12.42 -1.00 9.59
CA ALA A 204 11.16 -0.31 9.88
C ALA A 204 10.32 -0.11 8.62
N ARG A 205 10.97 0.45 7.59
CA ARG A 205 10.35 0.71 6.28
C ARG A 205 9.80 -0.58 5.69
N GLU A 206 10.61 -1.63 5.59
CA GLU A 206 10.19 -2.91 5.00
C GLU A 206 8.95 -3.49 5.69
N ARG A 207 8.91 -3.44 7.03
CA ARG A 207 7.74 -3.94 7.79
C ARG A 207 6.50 -3.09 7.57
N VAL A 208 6.65 -1.77 7.45
CA VAL A 208 5.54 -0.84 7.18
C VAL A 208 5.03 -1.00 5.76
N GLU A 209 5.93 -1.20 4.81
CA GLU A 209 5.61 -1.48 3.42
C GLU A 209 4.83 -2.78 3.30
N ALA A 210 5.32 -3.87 3.91
CA ALA A 210 4.62 -5.15 3.96
C ALA A 210 3.21 -5.02 4.60
N LEU A 211 3.07 -4.23 5.67
CA LEU A 211 1.76 -3.95 6.28
C LEU A 211 0.84 -3.15 5.34
N SER A 212 1.40 -2.21 4.60
CA SER A 212 0.68 -1.37 3.64
C SER A 212 0.22 -2.19 2.44
N GLU A 213 1.10 -2.98 1.85
CA GLU A 213 0.78 -3.91 0.77
C GLU A 213 -0.28 -4.93 1.18
N TYR A 214 -0.13 -5.52 2.37
CA TYR A 214 -1.14 -6.41 2.93
C TYR A 214 -2.51 -5.73 3.02
N SER A 215 -2.54 -4.50 3.53
CA SER A 215 -3.78 -3.73 3.72
C SER A 215 -4.41 -3.32 2.39
N ILE A 216 -3.60 -2.88 1.43
CA ILE A 216 -4.00 -2.55 0.06
C ILE A 216 -4.56 -3.78 -0.64
N LYS A 217 -3.85 -4.91 -0.62
CA LYS A 217 -4.29 -6.16 -1.25
C LYS A 217 -5.61 -6.63 -0.65
N ARG A 218 -5.77 -6.51 0.66
CA ARG A 218 -7.02 -6.89 1.33
C ARG A 218 -8.15 -5.94 0.93
N VAL A 219 -8.04 -4.64 1.15
CA VAL A 219 -9.12 -3.67 0.89
C VAL A 219 -9.44 -3.48 -0.57
N ILE A 220 -8.44 -3.41 -1.44
CA ILE A 220 -8.65 -3.04 -2.85
C ILE A 220 -8.83 -4.31 -3.69
N LEU A 221 -7.90 -5.27 -3.61
CA LEU A 221 -7.90 -6.42 -4.52
C LEU A 221 -8.88 -7.52 -4.14
N GLN A 222 -9.28 -7.64 -2.87
CA GLN A 222 -10.28 -8.62 -2.42
C GLN A 222 -11.69 -8.03 -2.28
N ASN A 223 -11.86 -6.73 -2.52
CA ASN A 223 -13.17 -6.09 -2.51
C ASN A 223 -13.74 -6.02 -3.93
N GLU A 224 -14.92 -6.61 -4.15
CA GLU A 224 -15.57 -6.68 -5.47
C GLU A 224 -15.83 -5.30 -6.11
N ILE A 225 -16.05 -4.26 -5.30
CA ILE A 225 -16.27 -2.89 -5.77
C ILE A 225 -14.91 -2.27 -6.14
N PHE A 226 -13.96 -2.28 -5.21
CA PHE A 226 -12.68 -1.58 -5.41
C PHE A 226 -11.77 -2.26 -6.45
N LYS A 227 -11.84 -3.60 -6.57
CA LYS A 227 -11.14 -4.37 -7.60
C LYS A 227 -11.55 -3.98 -9.02
N SER A 228 -12.74 -3.38 -9.19
CA SER A 228 -13.22 -2.93 -10.50
C SER A 228 -12.57 -1.64 -11.00
N PHE A 229 -11.84 -0.92 -10.12
CA PHE A 229 -11.08 0.27 -10.50
C PHE A 229 -9.71 -0.14 -11.05
N PRO A 230 -9.32 0.31 -12.25
CA PRO A 230 -7.98 0.09 -12.78
C PRO A 230 -6.93 0.65 -11.83
N GLU A 231 -5.81 -0.04 -11.70
CA GLU A 231 -4.80 0.39 -10.74
C GLU A 231 -4.25 1.79 -11.04
N GLU A 232 -3.97 2.04 -12.31
CA GLU A 232 -3.44 3.32 -12.78
C GLU A 232 -4.46 4.46 -12.79
N SER A 233 -5.74 4.15 -12.57
CA SER A 233 -6.78 5.18 -12.51
C SER A 233 -6.58 6.10 -11.31
N TYR A 234 -7.04 7.35 -11.43
CA TYR A 234 -7.06 8.32 -10.33
C TYR A 234 -7.66 7.72 -9.04
N ILE A 235 -8.74 6.94 -9.16
CA ILE A 235 -9.42 6.31 -8.03
C ILE A 235 -8.56 5.20 -7.42
N GLY A 236 -7.98 4.32 -8.25
CA GLY A 236 -7.08 3.26 -7.77
C GLY A 236 -5.88 3.83 -7.02
N LYS A 237 -5.28 4.91 -7.54
CA LYS A 237 -4.20 5.66 -6.88
C LYS A 237 -4.67 6.29 -5.57
N SER A 238 -5.81 6.98 -5.57
CA SER A 238 -6.39 7.60 -4.37
C SER A 238 -6.71 6.60 -3.26
N LEU A 239 -7.23 5.42 -3.60
CA LEU A 239 -7.53 4.35 -2.63
C LEU A 239 -6.26 3.80 -1.97
N ARG A 240 -5.19 3.57 -2.74
CA ARG A 240 -3.90 3.16 -2.18
C ARG A 240 -3.32 4.24 -1.28
N GLU A 241 -3.39 5.48 -1.73
CA GLU A 241 -2.88 6.63 -0.98
C GLU A 241 -3.60 6.79 0.36
N MET A 242 -4.93 6.67 0.38
CA MET A 242 -5.71 6.67 1.62
C MET A 242 -5.24 5.59 2.60
N VAL A 243 -4.97 4.36 2.13
CA VAL A 243 -4.49 3.29 3.02
C VAL A 243 -3.11 3.62 3.58
N LYS A 244 -2.19 4.11 2.73
CA LYS A 244 -0.84 4.53 3.15
C LYS A 244 -0.90 5.67 4.17
N ILE A 245 -1.67 6.73 3.90
CA ILE A 245 -1.86 7.86 4.83
C ILE A 245 -2.41 7.37 6.17
N TYR A 246 -3.42 6.51 6.16
CA TYR A 246 -4.01 5.98 7.39
C TYR A 246 -2.98 5.26 8.25
N ILE A 247 -2.17 4.38 7.64
CA ILE A 247 -1.13 3.62 8.33
C ILE A 247 -0.05 4.58 8.87
N SER A 248 0.46 5.49 8.03
CA SER A 248 1.52 6.42 8.42
C SER A 248 1.11 7.33 9.57
N VAL A 249 -0.13 7.84 9.56
CA VAL A 249 -0.64 8.68 10.66
C VAL A 249 -0.88 7.86 11.93
N GLN A 250 -1.40 6.63 11.82
CA GLN A 250 -1.68 5.78 12.99
C GLN A 250 -0.41 5.34 13.71
N LEU A 251 0.70 5.15 13.00
CA LEU A 251 1.95 4.66 13.60
C LEU A 251 2.81 5.76 14.25
N ASP A 252 2.48 7.02 13.95
CA ASP A 252 3.13 8.24 14.46
C ASP A 252 4.67 8.19 14.43
N TYR A 253 5.21 7.79 13.28
CA TYR A 253 6.66 7.69 13.10
C TYR A 253 7.36 9.04 13.20
N TRP A 254 6.69 10.10 12.75
CA TRP A 254 7.22 11.46 12.84
C TRP A 254 7.64 11.81 14.28
N GLY A 255 6.76 11.61 15.26
CA GLY A 255 7.08 11.89 16.67
C GLY A 255 8.26 11.07 17.20
N LYS A 256 8.34 9.79 16.81
CA LYS A 256 9.40 8.87 17.23
C LYS A 256 10.76 9.23 16.62
N ILE A 257 10.80 9.59 15.34
CA ILE A 257 12.04 9.89 14.61
C ILE A 257 12.65 11.23 15.05
N ILE A 258 11.82 12.22 15.40
CA ILE A 258 12.32 13.52 15.92
C ILE A 258 13.28 13.29 17.10
N GLY A 259 12.97 12.36 17.99
CA GLY A 259 13.80 12.04 19.15
C GLY A 259 15.20 11.50 18.77
N PHE A 260 15.35 10.85 17.61
CA PHE A 260 16.63 10.26 17.20
C PHE A 260 17.62 11.26 16.61
N TYR A 261 17.12 12.32 15.99
CA TYR A 261 17.92 13.29 15.25
C TYR A 261 17.87 14.70 15.85
N THR A 262 17.42 14.82 17.10
CA THR A 262 17.22 16.12 17.77
C THR A 262 18.46 17.00 17.76
N GLU A 263 19.65 16.44 18.02
CA GLU A 263 20.90 17.24 18.04
C GLU A 263 21.34 17.65 16.63
N GLU A 264 21.29 16.73 15.66
CA GLU A 264 21.62 17.00 14.27
C GLU A 264 20.66 18.06 13.68
N ASP A 265 19.37 17.96 13.99
CA ASP A 265 18.35 18.93 13.62
C ASP A 265 18.61 20.30 14.27
N ARG A 266 19.00 20.34 15.54
CA ARG A 266 19.33 21.57 16.25
C ARG A 266 20.51 22.28 15.58
N LEU A 267 21.58 21.54 15.26
CA LEU A 267 22.76 22.07 14.58
C LEU A 267 22.41 22.62 13.20
N CYS A 268 21.66 21.86 12.40
CA CYS A 268 21.22 22.29 11.07
C CYS A 268 20.35 23.56 11.15
N THR A 269 19.36 23.57 12.04
CA THR A 269 18.46 24.72 12.25
C THR A 269 19.23 25.98 12.67
N GLN A 270 20.25 25.86 13.53
CA GLN A 270 21.11 26.98 13.91
C GLN A 270 21.88 27.56 12.72
N GLN A 271 22.32 26.73 11.77
CA GLN A 271 22.96 27.22 10.56
C GLN A 271 21.97 27.94 9.65
N PHE A 272 20.75 27.39 9.48
CA PHE A 272 19.70 28.05 8.68
C PHE A 272 19.36 29.43 9.23
N GLN A 273 19.29 29.59 10.56
CA GLN A 273 19.06 30.90 11.19
C GLN A 273 20.17 31.90 10.85
N LYS A 274 21.45 31.50 10.87
CA LYS A 274 22.56 32.38 10.50
C LYS A 274 22.50 32.81 9.03
N LEU A 275 22.07 31.91 8.15
CA LEU A 275 21.96 32.18 6.71
C LEU A 275 20.68 32.93 6.33
N SER A 276 19.67 32.97 7.21
CA SER A 276 18.37 33.59 6.93
C SER A 276 18.44 35.10 6.65
N THR A 277 19.48 35.78 7.14
CA THR A 277 19.70 37.21 6.92
C THR A 277 20.41 37.52 5.61
N MET A 278 20.89 36.51 4.88
CA MET A 278 21.62 36.70 3.64
C MET A 278 20.72 37.29 2.53
N PRO A 279 21.13 38.36 1.84
CA PRO A 279 20.43 38.91 0.69
C PRO A 279 20.27 37.87 -0.43
N ILE A 280 19.24 38.02 -1.27
CA ILE A 280 18.98 37.09 -2.36
C ILE A 280 20.09 37.14 -3.43
N GLU A 281 20.74 38.28 -3.60
CA GLU A 281 21.84 38.50 -4.53
C GLU A 281 23.12 37.76 -4.12
N GLU A 282 23.25 37.44 -2.83
CA GLU A 282 24.38 36.70 -2.26
C GLU A 282 24.10 35.19 -2.15
N SER A 283 22.90 34.75 -2.57
CA SER A 283 22.46 33.35 -2.44
C SER A 283 22.99 32.38 -3.49
N GLY A 284 23.79 32.87 -4.44
CA GLY A 284 24.31 32.05 -5.55
C GLY A 284 23.31 31.80 -6.68
N ILE A 285 22.11 32.39 -6.62
CA ILE A 285 21.13 32.35 -7.70
C ILE A 285 21.60 33.25 -8.85
N GLU A 286 21.57 32.74 -10.08
CA GLU A 286 21.90 33.57 -11.24
C GLU A 286 20.96 34.77 -11.35
N LYS A 287 21.50 35.94 -11.69
CA LYS A 287 20.73 37.20 -11.76
C LYS A 287 19.49 37.12 -12.65
N LYS A 288 19.54 36.31 -13.71
CA LYS A 288 18.41 36.09 -14.62
C LYS A 288 17.23 35.43 -13.89
N PHE A 289 17.47 34.57 -12.91
CA PHE A 289 16.44 33.85 -12.16
C PHE A 289 15.94 34.53 -10.88
N ILE A 290 16.59 35.60 -10.40
CA ILE A 290 16.18 36.30 -9.16
C ILE A 290 14.77 36.89 -9.29
N THR A 291 13.79 36.38 -8.54
CA THR A 291 12.41 36.89 -8.54
C THR A 291 11.85 36.89 -7.12
N ASP A 292 10.61 37.33 -6.94
CA ASP A 292 9.93 37.24 -5.66
C ASP A 292 9.48 35.79 -5.37
N PHE A 293 10.24 35.10 -4.52
CA PHE A 293 9.94 33.73 -4.08
C PHE A 293 8.99 33.65 -2.88
N SER A 294 8.35 34.76 -2.46
CA SER A 294 7.47 34.79 -1.27
C SER A 294 6.35 33.74 -1.31
N LYS A 295 5.78 33.47 -2.50
CA LYS A 295 4.75 32.44 -2.68
C LYS A 295 5.29 31.03 -2.42
N ALA A 296 6.46 30.71 -2.98
CA ALA A 296 7.12 29.41 -2.79
C ALA A 296 7.52 29.22 -1.31
N ILE A 297 8.07 30.25 -0.67
CA ILE A 297 8.41 30.25 0.76
C ILE A 297 7.18 29.98 1.63
N SER A 298 6.08 30.67 1.36
CA SER A 298 4.82 30.48 2.09
C SER A 298 4.26 29.06 1.92
N CYS A 299 4.32 28.52 0.70
CA CYS A 299 3.91 27.15 0.41
C CYS A 299 4.75 26.14 1.20
N PHE A 300 6.08 26.21 1.08
CA PHE A 300 7.01 25.30 1.74
C PHE A 300 6.85 25.34 3.27
N LYS A 301 6.60 26.52 3.85
CA LYS A 301 6.39 26.69 5.30
C LYS A 301 5.19 25.90 5.84
N LYS A 302 4.21 25.53 4.99
CA LYS A 302 3.10 24.65 5.39
C LYS A 302 3.58 23.24 5.78
N MET A 303 4.77 22.83 5.33
CA MET A 303 5.37 21.51 5.63
C MET A 303 5.55 21.26 7.13
N HIS A 304 5.66 22.32 7.94
CA HIS A 304 5.70 22.23 9.40
C HIS A 304 4.42 21.66 10.03
N LYS A 305 3.28 21.79 9.36
CA LYS A 305 1.98 21.29 9.83
C LYS A 305 1.62 19.92 9.25
N ALA A 306 2.30 19.51 8.18
CA ALA A 306 2.08 18.22 7.53
C ALA A 306 2.61 17.08 8.41
N LYS A 307 1.79 16.03 8.58
CA LYS A 307 2.11 14.89 9.46
C LYS A 307 2.45 13.64 8.65
N SER A 308 1.84 13.46 7.49
CA SER A 308 2.15 12.32 6.62
C SER A 308 3.34 12.62 5.69
N PRO A 309 4.10 11.60 5.27
CA PRO A 309 5.14 11.76 4.26
C PRO A 309 4.58 12.31 2.95
N GLN A 310 3.41 11.80 2.51
CA GLN A 310 2.79 12.24 1.27
C GLN A 310 2.39 13.72 1.29
N GLU A 311 1.81 14.22 2.38
CA GLU A 311 1.50 15.65 2.51
C GLU A 311 2.76 16.51 2.37
N LYS A 312 3.88 16.08 2.98
CA LYS A 312 5.17 16.77 2.87
C LYS A 312 5.69 16.75 1.44
N LEU A 313 5.58 15.62 0.72
CA LEU A 313 5.97 15.50 -0.68
C LEU A 313 5.10 16.36 -1.61
N ASN A 314 3.78 16.34 -1.44
CA ASN A 314 2.89 17.17 -2.25
C ASN A 314 3.19 18.67 -2.08
N LEU A 315 3.54 19.10 -0.85
CA LEU A 315 3.96 20.48 -0.59
C LEU A 315 5.33 20.81 -1.22
N LEU A 316 6.23 19.84 -1.28
CA LEU A 316 7.52 19.96 -1.95
C LEU A 316 7.34 20.11 -3.47
N ASP A 317 6.52 19.26 -4.08
CA ASP A 317 6.14 19.34 -5.48
C ASP A 317 5.43 20.68 -5.83
N GLU A 318 4.46 21.10 -5.01
CA GLU A 318 3.78 22.39 -5.18
C GLU A 318 4.77 23.55 -5.10
N THR A 319 5.74 23.48 -4.18
CA THR A 319 6.80 24.50 -4.04
C THR A 319 7.69 24.56 -5.28
N LEU A 320 8.15 23.41 -5.80
CA LEU A 320 8.99 23.35 -6.99
C LEU A 320 8.24 23.83 -8.24
N THR A 321 6.96 23.45 -8.37
CA THR A 321 6.08 23.95 -9.44
C THR A 321 5.96 25.47 -9.38
N LEU A 322 5.78 26.05 -8.18
CA LEU A 322 5.74 27.50 -8.00
C LEU A 322 7.07 28.17 -8.38
N ILE A 323 8.21 27.59 -8.01
CA ILE A 323 9.54 28.09 -8.39
C ILE A 323 9.68 28.13 -9.92
N ASN A 324 9.37 27.02 -10.58
CA ASN A 324 9.46 26.91 -12.04
C ASN A 324 8.57 27.95 -12.75
N ASN A 325 7.33 28.15 -12.26
CA ASN A 325 6.42 29.15 -12.82
C ASN A 325 6.93 30.57 -12.63
N LEU A 326 7.39 30.93 -11.41
CA LEU A 326 7.88 32.27 -11.10
C LEU A 326 9.12 32.66 -11.91
N VAL A 327 10.00 31.69 -12.16
CA VAL A 327 11.20 31.89 -12.96
C VAL A 327 10.86 31.90 -14.46
N GLY A 328 9.97 31.01 -14.92
CA GLY A 328 9.51 30.98 -16.31
C GLY A 328 8.79 32.27 -16.72
N GLU A 329 7.98 32.86 -15.84
CA GLU A 329 7.37 34.18 -16.04
C GLU A 329 8.42 35.29 -16.24
N LYS A 330 9.58 35.17 -15.60
CA LYS A 330 10.64 36.19 -15.64
C LYS A 330 11.54 36.05 -16.87
N VAL A 331 11.96 34.84 -17.22
CA VAL A 331 12.93 34.59 -18.30
C VAL A 331 12.23 34.43 -19.66
N GLY A 332 10.90 34.30 -19.67
CA GLY A 332 10.15 33.86 -20.82
C GLY A 332 10.31 32.34 -20.98
N ASN A 333 9.27 31.63 -21.42
CA ASN A 333 9.22 30.16 -21.52
C ASN A 333 10.26 29.51 -22.45
N SER A 334 11.30 30.23 -22.89
CA SER A 334 12.40 29.73 -23.73
C SER A 334 13.54 29.06 -22.94
N ASP A 335 13.76 29.43 -21.68
CA ASP A 335 14.84 28.85 -20.85
C ASP A 335 14.26 27.88 -19.80
N SER A 336 14.59 26.60 -19.93
CA SER A 336 14.28 25.60 -18.90
C SER A 336 15.30 25.67 -17.77
N ILE A 337 14.84 25.69 -16.51
CA ILE A 337 15.70 25.65 -15.32
C ILE A 337 16.34 24.27 -15.21
N ALA A 338 17.67 24.22 -15.19
CA ALA A 338 18.41 23.00 -14.95
C ALA A 338 18.55 22.72 -13.43
N THR A 339 19.00 21.51 -13.05
CA THR A 339 19.05 21.12 -11.63
C THR A 339 20.09 21.92 -10.83
N ASP A 340 21.21 22.25 -11.47
CA ASP A 340 22.24 23.15 -10.97
C ASP A 340 21.72 24.56 -10.69
N ASP A 341 20.80 25.07 -11.52
CA ASP A 341 20.11 26.35 -11.28
C ASP A 341 19.06 26.26 -10.16
N LEU A 342 18.40 25.10 -10.04
CA LEU A 342 17.35 24.86 -9.06
C LEU A 342 17.87 24.73 -7.62
N ILE A 343 19.07 24.15 -7.44
CA ILE A 343 19.66 23.92 -6.11
C ILE A 343 19.82 25.23 -5.31
N PRO A 344 20.45 26.31 -5.83
CA PRO A 344 20.55 27.59 -5.12
C PRO A 344 19.19 28.22 -4.82
N ILE A 345 18.25 28.15 -5.76
CA ILE A 345 16.91 28.72 -5.60
C ILE A 345 16.15 27.99 -4.48
N MET A 346 16.14 26.67 -4.52
CA MET A 346 15.47 25.86 -3.51
C MET A 346 16.16 25.98 -2.15
N SER A 347 17.50 26.08 -2.12
CA SER A 347 18.25 26.37 -0.89
C SER A 347 17.81 27.67 -0.24
N PHE A 348 17.67 28.74 -1.02
CA PHE A 348 17.16 30.02 -0.54
C PHE A 348 15.74 29.88 0.03
N VAL A 349 14.84 29.18 -0.66
CA VAL A 349 13.46 28.94 -0.20
C VAL A 349 13.43 28.16 1.12
N VAL A 350 14.21 27.07 1.25
CA VAL A 350 14.29 26.24 2.47
C VAL A 350 14.79 27.05 3.67
N ILE A 351 15.86 27.85 3.47
CA ILE A 351 16.44 28.69 4.51
C ILE A 351 15.44 29.77 4.94
N ARG A 352 14.83 30.49 3.99
CA ARG A 352 13.87 31.58 4.28
C ARG A 352 12.57 31.07 4.89
N ALA A 353 12.12 29.87 4.50
CA ALA A 353 10.96 29.23 5.13
C ALA A 353 11.24 28.78 6.57
N GLY A 354 12.52 28.58 6.92
CA GLY A 354 12.97 28.18 8.24
C GLY A 354 12.58 26.74 8.57
N LEU A 355 12.98 25.80 7.71
CA LEU A 355 12.68 24.38 7.86
C LEU A 355 13.07 23.88 9.26
N LYS A 356 12.09 23.37 10.00
CA LYS A 356 12.29 22.70 11.29
C LYS A 356 12.56 21.23 11.09
N ASN A 357 13.46 20.69 11.91
CA ASN A 357 13.88 19.30 11.90
C ASN A 357 14.32 18.81 10.50
N PRO A 358 15.35 19.43 9.88
CA PRO A 358 15.74 19.14 8.50
C PRO A 358 16.16 17.67 8.27
N ILE A 359 16.98 17.12 9.16
CA ILE A 359 17.47 15.74 9.10
C ILE A 359 16.31 14.78 9.35
N THR A 360 15.48 15.01 10.37
CA THR A 360 14.29 14.19 10.59
C THR A 360 13.36 14.23 9.38
N THR A 361 13.19 15.38 8.73
CA THR A 361 12.35 15.51 7.53
C THR A 361 12.87 14.63 6.40
N ILE A 362 14.17 14.64 6.14
CA ILE A 362 14.79 13.77 5.15
C ILE A 362 14.61 12.31 5.52
N GLN A 363 15.01 11.90 6.73
CA GLN A 363 14.91 10.51 7.15
C GLN A 363 13.46 9.99 7.14
N TYR A 364 12.50 10.87 7.45
CA TYR A 364 11.10 10.54 7.39
C TYR A 364 10.60 10.34 5.95
N LEU A 365 10.99 11.23 5.03
CA LEU A 365 10.65 11.09 3.62
C LEU A 365 11.34 9.86 3.00
N THR A 366 12.65 9.71 3.23
CA THR A 366 13.49 8.58 2.77
C THR A 366 12.89 7.23 3.13
N ASN A 367 12.48 7.06 4.38
CA ASN A 367 12.11 5.75 4.89
C ASN A 367 10.59 5.49 4.92
N PHE A 368 9.73 6.51 4.85
CA PHE A 368 8.28 6.31 5.08
C PHE A 368 7.38 6.89 3.98
N SER A 369 7.93 7.49 2.92
CA SER A 369 7.12 7.89 1.75
C SER A 369 6.48 6.71 1.01
N LEU A 370 7.06 5.50 1.14
CA LEU A 370 6.63 4.30 0.41
C LEU A 370 6.48 4.56 -1.11
N CYS A 371 7.28 5.49 -1.64
CA CYS A 371 7.39 5.79 -3.06
C CYS A 371 8.56 4.99 -3.66
N ASP A 372 8.43 4.56 -4.92
CA ASP A 372 9.55 3.97 -5.66
C ASP A 372 10.63 5.04 -5.87
N TYR A 373 11.71 4.97 -5.07
CA TYR A 373 12.83 5.93 -5.09
C TYR A 373 13.54 6.00 -6.43
N GLN A 374 13.53 4.91 -7.21
CA GLN A 374 14.38 4.76 -8.39
C GLN A 374 13.78 5.37 -9.66
N THR A 375 12.47 5.63 -9.69
CA THR A 375 11.77 6.00 -10.95
C THR A 375 10.76 7.13 -10.79
N SER A 376 10.47 7.57 -9.56
CA SER A 376 9.43 8.57 -9.31
C SER A 376 9.98 9.99 -9.28
N LYS A 377 9.18 10.94 -9.79
CA LYS A 377 9.40 12.39 -9.62
C LYS A 377 9.67 12.75 -8.16
N MET A 378 8.92 12.15 -7.23
CA MET A 378 9.07 12.36 -5.79
C MET A 378 10.44 11.89 -5.26
N GLY A 379 11.04 10.84 -5.83
CA GLY A 379 12.40 10.40 -5.47
C GLY A 379 13.46 11.45 -5.80
N PHE A 380 13.33 12.12 -6.95
CA PHE A 380 14.18 13.26 -7.30
C PHE A 380 14.02 14.42 -6.30
N GLU A 381 12.80 14.78 -5.95
CA GLU A 381 12.51 15.88 -5.03
C GLU A 381 13.12 15.65 -3.63
N ILE A 382 13.07 14.40 -3.15
CA ILE A 382 13.68 14.00 -1.87
C ILE A 382 15.20 14.08 -1.96
N THR A 383 15.79 13.58 -3.04
CA THR A 383 17.24 13.63 -3.28
C THR A 383 17.75 15.07 -3.38
N LEU A 384 16.96 15.96 -4.02
CA LEU A 384 17.25 17.38 -4.10
C LEU A 384 17.24 18.03 -2.70
N LEU A 385 16.20 17.77 -1.90
CA LEU A 385 16.12 18.30 -0.54
C LEU A 385 17.26 17.78 0.35
N ASP A 386 17.57 16.48 0.28
CA ASP A 386 18.69 15.87 1.01
C ASP A 386 20.03 16.50 0.62
N SER A 387 20.28 16.65 -0.68
CA SER A 387 21.48 17.31 -1.21
C SER A 387 21.61 18.74 -0.71
N ILE A 388 20.51 19.51 -0.67
CA ILE A 388 20.49 20.88 -0.16
C ILE A 388 20.82 20.92 1.33
N VAL A 389 20.16 20.10 2.15
CA VAL A 389 20.39 20.09 3.59
C VAL A 389 21.82 19.63 3.91
N ASN A 390 22.31 18.57 3.27
CA ASN A 390 23.67 18.09 3.45
C ASN A 390 24.70 19.11 2.97
N SER A 391 24.46 19.76 1.84
CA SER A 391 25.29 20.87 1.36
C SER A 391 25.30 22.00 2.38
N LEU A 392 24.16 22.43 2.93
CA LEU A 392 24.12 23.50 3.92
C LEU A 392 24.80 23.14 5.26
N ILE A 393 24.77 21.86 5.65
CA ILE A 393 25.50 21.36 6.82
C ILE A 393 27.01 21.35 6.56
N ALA A 394 27.44 20.79 5.42
CA ALA A 394 28.84 20.81 5.00
C ALA A 394 29.34 22.25 4.81
N ASN A 395 28.50 23.14 4.29
CA ASN A 395 28.75 24.55 4.07
C ASN A 395 28.74 25.38 5.36
N GLY A 396 28.44 24.80 6.53
CA GLY A 396 28.89 25.36 7.81
C GLY A 396 30.42 25.54 7.86
N GLN A 397 31.17 24.80 7.03
CA GLN A 397 32.60 25.03 6.76
C GLN A 397 32.85 26.05 5.64
N LEU A 398 32.00 26.13 4.61
CA LEU A 398 32.11 27.15 3.55
C LEU A 398 31.68 28.57 4.00
N TYR A 399 30.80 28.72 4.99
CA TYR A 399 30.55 30.00 5.65
C TYR A 399 31.78 30.48 6.43
N LYS A 400 32.59 29.57 7.00
CA LYS A 400 33.92 29.94 7.52
C LYS A 400 34.83 30.43 6.38
N ILE A 401 34.85 29.75 5.24
CA ILE A 401 35.66 30.16 4.08
C ILE A 401 35.19 31.50 3.49
N TRP A 402 33.88 31.73 3.33
CA TRP A 402 33.30 33.00 2.88
C TRP A 402 33.57 34.14 3.87
N LYS A 403 33.42 33.86 5.18
CA LYS A 403 33.73 34.83 6.24
C LYS A 403 35.22 35.14 6.31
N ASP A 404 36.08 34.13 6.27
CA ASP A 404 37.55 34.27 6.27
C ASP A 404 38.01 34.99 5.00
N GLU A 405 37.41 34.74 3.83
CA GLU A 405 37.70 35.46 2.60
C GLU A 405 37.23 36.91 2.61
N ASN A 406 36.05 37.20 3.17
CA ASN A 406 35.52 38.56 3.25
C ASN A 406 36.15 39.39 4.36
N ASP A 407 36.49 38.77 5.49
CA ASP A 407 37.30 39.37 6.54
C ASP A 407 38.73 39.64 6.02
N SER A 408 39.32 38.71 5.24
CA SER A 408 40.59 38.93 4.53
C SER A 408 40.54 40.03 3.47
N LYS A 409 39.43 40.16 2.74
CA LYS A 409 39.20 41.25 1.76
C LYS A 409 38.98 42.59 2.47
N SER A 410 38.37 42.60 3.65
CA SER A 410 38.18 43.80 4.47
C SER A 410 39.49 44.29 5.12
N GLU A 411 40.35 43.37 5.56
CA GLU A 411 41.68 43.69 6.08
C GLU A 411 42.65 44.17 4.99
N LYS A 412 42.60 43.57 3.79
CA LYS A 412 43.37 44.04 2.63
C LYS A 412 42.90 45.43 2.15
N LYS A 413 41.60 45.74 2.24
CA LYS A 413 41.06 47.10 1.98
C LYS A 413 41.45 48.13 3.06
N LYS A 414 41.50 47.74 4.35
CA LYS A 414 42.01 48.61 5.43
C LYS A 414 43.51 48.86 5.31
N LYS A 415 44.31 47.85 4.93
CA LYS A 415 45.76 48.02 4.66
C LYS A 415 46.06 48.83 3.40
N LYS A 416 45.24 48.74 2.34
CA LYS A 416 45.34 49.63 1.16
C LYS A 416 44.91 51.08 1.43
N LYS A 417 43.87 51.32 2.26
CA LYS A 417 43.51 52.69 2.68
C LYS A 417 44.55 53.33 3.59
N LYS A 418 45.28 52.55 4.39
CA LYS A 418 46.40 53.08 5.22
C LYS A 418 47.66 53.39 4.40
N LYS A 419 47.87 52.74 3.25
CA LYS A 419 48.97 53.04 2.32
C LYS A 419 48.65 54.12 1.27
N ASN A 420 47.38 54.39 1.00
CA ASN A 420 46.97 55.40 0.02
C ASN A 420 46.82 56.82 0.59
N ASN A 421 46.98 57.02 1.90
CA ASN A 421 47.04 58.36 2.50
C ASN A 421 48.46 58.93 2.59
N GLU A 422 49.48 58.22 2.08
CA GLU A 422 50.88 58.68 2.11
C GLU A 422 51.49 58.94 0.72
N ASN A 423 50.76 58.79 -0.39
CA ASN A 423 51.32 59.10 -1.71
C ASN A 423 50.25 59.64 -2.67
N GLU A 424 49.89 60.92 -2.52
CA GLU A 424 49.55 61.76 -3.67
C GLU A 424 50.84 62.32 -4.24
N SER A 425 51.30 61.79 -5.37
CA SER A 425 52.19 62.50 -6.29
C SER A 425 52.36 61.70 -7.57
N SER A 426 51.94 62.32 -8.68
CA SER A 426 52.37 62.08 -10.07
C SER A 426 51.62 61.09 -10.98
N LYS A 427 50.99 61.70 -12.00
CA LYS A 427 50.89 61.34 -13.45
C LYS A 427 49.92 60.27 -13.96
N LYS A 428 48.92 60.81 -14.70
CA LYS A 428 48.34 60.47 -16.01
C LYS A 428 48.66 59.13 -16.72
N ASP A 429 47.57 58.64 -17.33
CA ASP A 429 47.39 57.92 -18.61
C ASP A 429 47.55 56.39 -18.70
N GLN A 430 46.56 55.84 -19.43
CA GLN A 430 46.49 54.59 -20.22
C GLN A 430 45.86 53.30 -19.67
N ILE A 431 45.13 52.72 -20.62
CA ILE A 431 44.25 51.54 -20.66
C ILE A 431 45.08 50.25 -20.68
N SER A 432 44.63 49.19 -20.00
CA SER A 432 44.34 47.85 -20.61
C SER A 432 44.32 46.69 -19.58
N ASN A 433 43.31 45.84 -19.78
CA ASN A 433 43.21 44.40 -19.56
C ASN A 433 43.71 43.76 -18.24
N SER A 434 42.78 43.11 -17.53
CA SER A 434 43.03 41.74 -17.06
C SER A 434 41.76 40.89 -17.06
N THR A 435 41.89 39.78 -17.77
CA THR A 435 40.97 38.67 -17.99
C THR A 435 40.53 37.99 -16.69
N ILE A 436 39.23 37.78 -16.53
CA ILE A 436 38.67 36.87 -15.52
C ILE A 436 38.55 35.49 -16.19
N GLN A 437 39.25 34.48 -15.67
CA GLN A 437 39.03 33.09 -16.06
C GLN A 437 37.79 32.52 -15.35
N PRO A 438 36.98 31.68 -16.02
CA PRO A 438 35.81 31.05 -15.42
C PRO A 438 36.21 29.87 -14.51
N LEU A 439 35.52 29.77 -13.37
CA LEU A 439 35.51 28.59 -12.51
C LEU A 439 34.79 27.45 -13.24
N GLN A 440 35.54 26.49 -13.77
CA GLN A 440 35.05 25.16 -14.12
C GLN A 440 35.71 24.14 -13.18
N ASN A 441 34.93 23.11 -12.82
CA ASN A 441 35.26 21.89 -12.08
C ASN A 441 34.83 21.88 -10.61
N PHE A 442 33.62 21.39 -10.37
CA PHE A 442 33.25 20.71 -9.13
C PHE A 442 33.07 19.22 -9.43
N ASP A 443 34.03 18.41 -9.00
CA ASP A 443 33.83 16.97 -8.89
C ASP A 443 33.01 16.68 -7.63
N LEU A 444 31.85 16.04 -7.81
CA LEU A 444 30.99 15.53 -6.74
C LEU A 444 31.71 14.37 -6.03
N TYR A 445 32.22 14.61 -4.83
CA TYR A 445 32.67 13.56 -3.93
C TYR A 445 31.48 12.99 -3.14
N ILE A 446 31.13 11.72 -3.39
CA ILE A 446 30.15 10.95 -2.62
C ILE A 446 30.91 10.04 -1.64
N PRO A 447 30.90 10.30 -0.32
CA PRO A 447 31.49 9.38 0.64
C PRO A 447 30.56 8.18 0.85
N SER A 448 31.07 6.97 0.58
CA SER A 448 30.39 5.72 0.93
C SER A 448 30.58 5.40 2.42
N LEU A 449 29.48 5.39 3.18
CA LEU A 449 29.46 4.96 4.58
C LEU A 449 29.46 3.42 4.65
N LYS A 450 30.59 2.83 5.04
CA LYS A 450 30.68 1.41 5.42
C LYS A 450 30.14 1.21 6.84
N ILE A 451 29.01 0.51 6.98
CA ILE A 451 28.47 0.08 8.26
C ILE A 451 29.05 -1.30 8.63
N LYS A 452 29.67 -1.40 9.82
CA LYS A 452 30.12 -2.67 10.41
C LYS A 452 28.91 -3.48 10.86
N LYS A 453 28.71 -4.68 10.27
CA LYS A 453 27.72 -5.66 10.72
C LYS A 453 28.17 -6.31 12.04
N SER A 454 27.42 -6.12 13.13
CA SER A 454 27.43 -7.04 14.26
C SER A 454 26.20 -7.95 14.16
N LYS A 455 26.43 -9.23 13.89
CA LYS A 455 25.41 -10.29 13.99
C LYS A 455 25.01 -10.45 15.45
N ASN A 456 23.72 -10.29 15.76
CA ASN A 456 22.97 -11.05 16.76
C ASN A 456 21.56 -10.45 16.88
N VAL A 457 20.61 -10.92 16.06
CA VAL A 457 19.18 -10.80 16.37
C VAL A 457 18.50 -12.11 15.95
N ILE A 458 17.74 -12.64 16.90
CA ILE A 458 17.00 -13.88 16.87
C ILE A 458 15.87 -13.76 15.83
N ILE A 459 15.84 -14.72 14.89
CA ILE A 459 14.77 -14.87 13.90
C ILE A 459 13.55 -15.46 14.62
N MET A 460 12.44 -14.74 14.63
CA MET A 460 11.12 -15.29 14.90
C MET A 460 10.24 -15.01 13.69
N ASP A 461 10.16 -16.00 12.81
CA ASP A 461 9.25 -16.00 11.65
C ASP A 461 8.17 -17.08 11.83
N GLU A 462 7.03 -16.78 11.20
CA GLU A 462 5.92 -17.66 10.79
C GLU A 462 4.94 -18.20 11.86
N GLU A 463 3.81 -17.49 12.01
CA GLU A 463 2.54 -18.07 12.45
C GLU A 463 1.51 -18.01 11.32
N ASP A 464 1.42 -19.10 10.54
CA ASP A 464 0.19 -19.53 9.86
C ASP A 464 0.24 -21.06 9.58
N ASP A 465 0.70 -21.85 10.57
CA ASP A 465 0.53 -23.32 10.57
C ASP A 465 -0.58 -23.73 11.56
N PRO A 466 -1.75 -24.20 11.07
CA PRO A 466 -2.87 -24.62 11.91
C PRO A 466 -2.60 -25.88 12.74
N LYS A 467 -1.44 -26.54 12.61
CA LYS A 467 -1.06 -27.69 13.44
C LYS A 467 -0.34 -27.32 14.75
N LYS A 468 0.15 -26.09 14.92
CA LYS A 468 0.82 -25.64 16.17
C LYS A 468 -0.15 -25.12 17.24
N THR A 469 -1.34 -24.67 16.84
CA THR A 469 -2.39 -24.20 17.76
C THR A 469 -2.93 -25.33 18.66
N GLU A 470 -2.94 -26.59 18.18
CA GLU A 470 -3.39 -27.75 18.96
C GLU A 470 -2.34 -28.18 20.03
N PHE A 471 -1.08 -27.79 19.87
CA PHE A 471 -0.01 -28.06 20.83
C PHE A 471 -0.01 -27.04 21.98
N LEU A 472 -0.31 -25.76 21.68
CA LEU A 472 -0.40 -24.69 22.68
C LEU A 472 -1.64 -24.81 23.57
N ASP A 473 -2.77 -25.27 23.04
CA ASP A 473 -3.97 -25.55 23.85
C ASP A 473 -3.79 -26.74 24.82
N LYS A 474 -2.87 -27.69 24.51
CA LYS A 474 -2.47 -28.78 25.42
C LYS A 474 -1.50 -28.33 26.52
N ILE A 475 -0.70 -27.31 26.28
CA ILE A 475 0.21 -26.74 27.29
C ILE A 475 -0.57 -25.83 28.27
N ILE A 476 -1.53 -25.06 27.77
CA ILE A 476 -2.36 -24.17 28.60
C ILE A 476 -3.33 -24.96 29.49
N SER A 477 -3.74 -26.17 29.09
CA SER A 477 -4.60 -27.06 29.89
C SER A 477 -3.85 -27.92 30.92
N SER A 478 -2.51 -27.91 30.95
CA SER A 478 -1.70 -28.70 31.89
C SER A 478 -0.83 -27.89 32.87
N GLY A 479 -0.79 -26.56 32.76
CA GLY A 479 0.02 -25.68 33.60
C GLY A 479 -0.68 -25.07 34.82
N SER A 480 -1.42 -25.85 35.60
CA SER A 480 -1.87 -25.44 36.94
C SER A 480 -0.98 -26.09 38.00
N LYS A 481 0.20 -25.51 38.24
CA LYS A 481 0.96 -25.64 39.50
C LYS A 481 2.16 -24.69 39.50
N SER A 482 2.23 -23.92 40.58
CA SER A 482 3.23 -22.93 40.97
C SER A 482 4.69 -23.45 40.97
N GLY A 483 5.63 -22.66 40.46
CA GLY A 483 7.07 -22.86 40.66
C GLY A 483 7.91 -21.73 40.04
N ASN A 484 8.83 -21.16 40.83
CA ASN A 484 9.67 -20.00 40.53
C ASN A 484 10.57 -20.15 39.30
N LEU A 485 10.77 -19.03 38.59
CA LEU A 485 11.50 -18.90 37.32
C LEU A 485 12.93 -18.35 37.53
N SER A 486 13.62 -18.78 38.59
CA SER A 486 14.99 -18.33 38.93
C SER A 486 16.11 -19.28 38.52
N ASP A 487 15.82 -20.49 38.02
CA ASP A 487 16.85 -21.55 37.90
C ASP A 487 17.18 -21.93 36.45
N LEU A 488 16.99 -21.02 35.48
CA LEU A 488 17.26 -21.30 34.05
C LEU A 488 18.40 -20.46 33.43
N PHE A 489 19.28 -19.90 34.27
CA PHE A 489 20.59 -19.41 33.84
C PHE A 489 21.70 -19.99 34.73
N ASN A 490 22.13 -21.20 34.39
CA ASN A 490 23.48 -21.72 34.59
C ASN A 490 23.74 -22.84 33.58
#